data_AF-A0A4P0XZR8-F1
#
_entry.id   AF-A0A4P0XZR8-F1
#
_cell.length_a   1.000
_cell.length_b   1.000
_cell.length_c   1.000
_cell.angle_alpha   90.00
_cell.angle_beta   90.00
_cell.angle_gamma   90.00
#
_symmetry.space_group_name_H-M   'P 1'
#
loop_
_entity.id
_entity.type
_entity.pdbx_description
1 polymer ?
#
loop_
_entity_poly.entity_id
_entity_poly.type
_entity_poly.pdbx_seq_one_letter_code
_entity_poly.pdbx_strand_id
1 'polypeptide(L)'
;MKILVIEDDALLLQGLILAMQSEGYVCDGVSTAHEAALSLASNHYSLIVLDLGLPDEDGLHFLSRMRREKMTQPVLILTARDTLEDRISGLDTGADDYLVKPFALEELNARIRALLRRHNNQGDNEISVGNLRLTSLAAWCGWVKRRWILRRKSMPCCRG
;
A
#
# COMPACT_ATOMS: atom_id res chain seq x y z
N MET A 1 -2.15 0.64 13.70
CA MET A 1 -2.47 0.19 12.33
C MET A 1 -2.48 -1.33 12.33
N LYS A 2 -3.37 -1.94 11.55
CA LYS A 2 -3.53 -3.40 11.51
C LYS A 2 -3.08 -3.92 10.15
N ILE A 3 -2.23 -4.94 10.12
CA ILE A 3 -1.70 -5.55 8.89
C ILE A 3 -2.28 -6.96 8.76
N LEU A 4 -2.68 -7.33 7.54
CA LEU A 4 -3.03 -8.71 7.20
C LEU A 4 -1.88 -9.32 6.40
N VAL A 5 -1.39 -10.49 6.81
CA VAL A 5 -0.42 -11.27 6.06
C VAL A 5 -1.12 -12.53 5.53
N ILE A 6 -1.00 -12.77 4.22
CA ILE A 6 -1.59 -13.90 3.51
C ILE A 6 -0.44 -14.72 2.93
N GLU A 7 -0.11 -15.84 3.57
CA GLU A 7 1.08 -16.64 3.27
C GLU A 7 0.81 -18.12 3.60
N ASP A 8 1.07 -19.02 2.65
CA ASP A 8 0.78 -20.45 2.77
C ASP A 8 1.83 -21.19 3.60
N ASP A 9 3.08 -20.74 3.58
CA ASP A 9 4.13 -21.26 4.46
C ASP A 9 3.92 -20.78 5.91
N ALA A 10 3.49 -21.69 6.78
CA ALA A 10 3.22 -21.41 8.18
C ALA A 10 4.44 -20.88 8.96
N LEU A 11 5.65 -21.32 8.62
CA LEU A 11 6.88 -20.87 9.29
C LEU A 11 7.19 -19.42 8.89
N LEU A 12 7.09 -19.10 7.60
CA LEU A 12 7.26 -17.75 7.10
C LEU A 12 6.17 -16.82 7.63
N LEU A 13 4.91 -17.26 7.60
CA LEU A 13 3.77 -16.51 8.13
C LEU A 13 3.99 -16.13 9.60
N GLN A 14 4.38 -17.09 10.45
CA GLN A 14 4.66 -16.82 11.86
C GLN A 14 5.83 -15.86 12.05
N GLY A 15 6.89 -16.00 11.24
CA GLY A 15 8.03 -15.08 11.25
C GLY A 15 7.65 -13.65 10.87
N LEU A 16 6.81 -13.49 9.85
CA LEU A 16 6.28 -12.20 9.41
C LEU A 16 5.41 -11.55 10.50
N ILE A 17 4.50 -12.31 11.13
CA ILE A 17 3.66 -11.80 12.22
C ILE A 17 4.52 -11.25 13.36
N LEU A 18 5.52 -12.02 13.81
CA LEU A 18 6.42 -11.61 14.90
C LEU A 18 7.23 -10.36 14.53
N ALA A 19 7.69 -10.28 13.28
CA ALA A 19 8.41 -9.11 12.79
C ALA A 19 7.54 -7.85 12.71
N MET A 20 6.28 -7.98 12.28
CA MET A 20 5.36 -6.85 12.25
C MET A 20 4.98 -6.39 13.66
N GLN A 21 4.81 -7.33 14.58
CA GLN A 21 4.54 -7.04 15.99
C GLN A 21 5.71 -6.34 16.68
N SER A 22 6.96 -6.70 16.37
CA SER A 22 8.14 -6.04 16.94
C SER A 22 8.30 -4.58 16.46
N GLU A 23 7.81 -4.26 15.26
CA GLU A 23 7.69 -2.88 14.75
C GLU A 23 6.48 -2.12 15.33
N GLY A 24 5.67 -2.76 16.18
CA GLY A 24 4.53 -2.14 16.86
C GLY A 24 3.20 -2.20 16.09
N TYR A 25 3.11 -3.01 15.04
CA TYR A 25 1.85 -3.22 14.32
C TYR A 25 1.02 -4.36 14.94
N VAL A 26 -0.31 -4.22 14.88
CA VAL A 26 -1.19 -5.38 15.10
C VAL A 26 -1.21 -6.17 13.80
N CYS A 27 -0.93 -7.47 13.86
CA CYS A 27 -0.82 -8.31 12.67
C CYS A 27 -1.73 -9.54 12.82
N ASP A 28 -2.55 -9.78 11.81
CA ASP A 28 -3.26 -11.05 11.63
C ASP A 28 -2.60 -11.81 10.48
N GLY A 29 -2.61 -13.14 10.58
CA GLY A 29 -2.09 -14.02 9.54
C GLY A 29 -3.12 -15.06 9.13
N VAL A 30 -3.16 -15.35 7.84
CA VAL A 30 -4.01 -16.37 7.22
C VAL A 30 -3.22 -17.09 6.15
N SER A 31 -3.60 -18.34 5.85
CA SER A 31 -2.85 -19.18 4.90
C SER A 31 -3.59 -19.48 3.60
N THR A 32 -4.80 -18.95 3.45
CA THR A 32 -5.64 -19.15 2.27
C THR A 32 -6.31 -17.85 1.87
N ALA A 33 -6.64 -17.72 0.58
CA ALA A 33 -7.38 -16.56 0.09
C ALA A 33 -8.82 -16.53 0.64
N HIS A 34 -9.42 -17.69 0.89
CA HIS A 34 -10.72 -17.79 1.54
C HIS A 34 -10.72 -17.17 2.95
N GLU A 35 -9.76 -17.54 3.80
CA GLU A 35 -9.60 -16.96 5.13
C GLU A 35 -9.29 -15.46 5.05
N ALA A 36 -8.49 -15.04 4.07
CA ALA A 36 -8.23 -13.62 3.83
C ALA A 36 -9.52 -12.85 3.50
N ALA A 37 -10.38 -13.39 2.64
CA ALA A 37 -11.67 -12.77 2.30
C ALA A 37 -12.58 -12.63 3.54
N LEU A 38 -12.68 -13.67 4.37
CA LEU A 38 -13.45 -13.62 5.62
C LEU A 38 -12.89 -12.59 6.62
N SER A 39 -11.56 -12.52 6.71
CA SER A 39 -10.86 -11.57 7.58
C SER A 39 -11.08 -10.14 7.12
N LEU A 40 -10.98 -9.88 5.81
CA LEU A 40 -11.23 -8.58 5.18
C LEU A 40 -12.69 -8.13 5.30
N ALA A 41 -13.64 -9.06 5.31
CA ALA A 41 -15.05 -8.74 5.55
C ALA A 41 -15.33 -8.36 7.02
N SER A 42 -14.57 -8.92 7.96
CA SER A 42 -14.81 -8.76 9.40
C SER A 42 -13.98 -7.64 10.04
N ASN A 43 -12.85 -7.29 9.44
CA ASN A 43 -11.87 -6.38 10.02
C ASN A 43 -11.42 -5.31 9.01
N HIS A 44 -10.94 -4.19 9.54
CA HIS A 44 -10.31 -3.15 8.72
C HIS A 44 -8.78 -3.23 8.85
N TYR A 45 -8.11 -3.47 7.72
CA TYR A 45 -6.65 -3.50 7.63
C TYR A 45 -6.10 -2.24 6.95
N SER A 46 -4.97 -1.76 7.46
CA SER A 46 -4.24 -0.61 6.92
C SER A 46 -3.30 -0.99 5.79
N LEU A 47 -2.89 -2.26 5.70
CA LEU A 47 -2.04 -2.81 4.65
C LEU A 47 -2.24 -4.33 4.56
N ILE A 48 -2.09 -4.87 3.36
CA ILE A 48 -2.14 -6.31 3.08
C ILE A 48 -0.80 -6.74 2.50
N VAL A 49 -0.18 -7.77 3.08
CA VAL A 49 0.95 -8.50 2.49
C VAL A 49 0.40 -9.78 1.89
N LEU A 50 0.63 -10.00 0.60
CA LEU A 50 0.00 -11.07 -0.16
C LEU A 50 1.04 -11.91 -0.89
N ASP A 51 1.09 -13.21 -0.63
CA ASP A 51 1.73 -14.14 -1.57
C ASP A 51 0.80 -14.50 -2.73
N LEU A 52 1.39 -14.70 -3.90
CA LEU A 52 0.71 -15.22 -5.09
C LEU A 52 0.59 -16.74 -5.08
N GLY A 53 1.43 -17.43 -4.30
CA GLY A 53 1.50 -18.89 -4.20
C GLY A 53 0.46 -19.55 -3.30
N LEU A 54 -0.76 -19.01 -3.17
CA LEU A 54 -1.76 -19.57 -2.26
C LEU A 54 -2.31 -20.92 -2.76
N PRO A 55 -2.66 -21.83 -1.84
CA PRO A 55 -3.06 -23.20 -2.19
C PRO A 55 -4.47 -23.30 -2.79
N ASP A 56 -5.34 -22.33 -2.52
CA ASP A 56 -6.77 -22.35 -2.90
C ASP A 56 -7.08 -21.53 -4.16
N GLU A 57 -6.42 -20.40 -4.38
CA GLU A 57 -6.51 -19.62 -5.62
C GLU A 57 -5.24 -18.79 -5.88
N ASP A 58 -4.96 -18.42 -7.13
CA ASP A 58 -3.83 -17.53 -7.43
C ASP A 58 -4.03 -16.14 -6.80
N GLY A 59 -3.02 -15.63 -6.10
CA GLY A 59 -3.11 -14.34 -5.41
C GLY A 59 -3.37 -13.14 -6.34
N LEU A 60 -3.02 -13.21 -7.63
CA LEU A 60 -3.37 -12.17 -8.60
C LEU A 60 -4.89 -12.15 -8.88
N HIS A 61 -5.52 -13.32 -8.93
CA HIS A 61 -6.97 -13.41 -9.06
C HIS A 61 -7.67 -12.87 -7.81
N PHE A 62 -7.16 -13.20 -6.62
CA PHE A 62 -7.63 -12.65 -5.35
C PHE A 62 -7.53 -11.11 -5.34
N LEU A 63 -6.38 -10.56 -5.70
CA LEU A 63 -6.15 -9.12 -5.79
C LEU A 63 -7.09 -8.45 -6.80
N SER A 64 -7.27 -9.05 -7.99
CA SER A 64 -8.20 -8.55 -9.00
C SER A 64 -9.64 -8.51 -8.49
N ARG A 65 -10.08 -9.54 -7.77
CA ARG A 65 -11.41 -9.57 -7.13
C ARG A 65 -11.55 -8.47 -6.09
N MET A 66 -10.56 -8.34 -5.20
CA MET A 66 -10.52 -7.31 -4.17
C MET A 66 -10.62 -5.89 -4.75
N ARG A 67 -9.88 -5.59 -5.83
CA ARG A 67 -9.98 -4.29 -6.52
C ARG A 67 -11.33 -4.06 -7.21
N ARG A 68 -11.94 -5.11 -7.75
CA ARG A 68 -13.29 -5.05 -8.34
C ARG A 68 -14.36 -4.74 -7.30
N GLU A 69 -14.18 -5.24 -6.09
CA GLU A 69 -15.01 -4.93 -4.90
C GLU A 69 -14.71 -3.55 -4.31
N LYS A 70 -13.86 -2.74 -4.96
CA LYS A 70 -13.47 -1.39 -4.57
C LYS A 70 -12.76 -1.32 -3.22
N MET A 71 -12.08 -2.39 -2.82
CA MET A 71 -11.21 -2.38 -1.66
C MET A 71 -9.92 -1.63 -2.03
N THR A 72 -9.63 -0.53 -1.32
CA THR A 72 -8.56 0.42 -1.63
C THR A 72 -7.33 0.28 -0.73
N GLN A 73 -7.30 -0.73 0.14
CA GLN A 73 -6.17 -0.97 1.02
C GLN A 73 -4.89 -1.16 0.21
N PRO A 74 -3.74 -0.62 0.67
CA PRO A 74 -2.48 -0.82 -0.02
C PRO A 74 -2.06 -2.28 0.07
N VAL A 75 -1.60 -2.84 -1.05
CA VAL A 75 -1.18 -4.24 -1.18
C VAL A 75 0.29 -4.31 -1.55
N LEU A 76 1.06 -5.02 -0.73
CA LEU A 76 2.42 -5.42 -1.03
C LEU A 76 2.41 -6.90 -1.44
N ILE A 77 2.79 -7.19 -2.68
CA ILE A 77 3.00 -8.59 -3.10
C ILE A 77 4.34 -9.06 -2.55
N LEU A 78 4.36 -10.24 -1.93
CA LEU A 78 5.54 -10.92 -1.42
C LEU A 78 5.60 -12.34 -1.98
N THR A 79 6.42 -12.59 -3.01
CA THR A 79 6.33 -13.86 -3.76
C THR A 79 7.67 -14.35 -4.30
N ALA A 80 7.76 -15.63 -4.64
CA ALA A 80 8.93 -16.23 -5.29
C ALA A 80 9.00 -15.98 -6.80
N ARG A 81 7.93 -15.45 -7.42
CA ARG A 81 7.92 -15.09 -8.84
C ARG A 81 8.80 -13.85 -9.06
N ASP A 82 9.88 -13.98 -9.83
CA ASP A 82 10.92 -12.95 -9.98
C ASP A 82 11.04 -12.39 -11.40
N THR A 83 10.21 -12.86 -12.33
CA THR A 83 10.26 -12.40 -13.72
C THR A 83 9.78 -10.95 -13.82
N LEU A 84 10.28 -10.25 -14.83
CA LEU A 84 9.84 -8.88 -15.12
C LEU A 84 8.33 -8.85 -15.45
N GLU A 85 7.85 -9.85 -16.18
CA GLU A 85 6.43 -9.97 -16.57
C GLU A 85 5.53 -10.15 -15.35
N ASP A 86 5.93 -10.99 -14.39
CA ASP A 86 5.18 -11.19 -13.13
C ASP A 86 5.11 -9.91 -12.31
N ARG A 87 6.21 -9.15 -12.24
CA ARG A 87 6.25 -7.88 -11.52
C ARG A 87 5.33 -6.84 -12.16
N ILE A 88 5.39 -6.71 -13.49
CA ILE A 88 4.52 -5.79 -14.24
C ILE A 88 3.06 -6.19 -14.04
N SER A 89 2.73 -7.46 -14.23
CA SER A 89 1.38 -8.00 -14.06
C SER A 89 0.82 -7.75 -12.65
N GLY A 90 1.64 -7.99 -11.61
CA GLY A 90 1.24 -7.74 -10.22
C GLY A 90 0.91 -6.27 -9.95
N LEU A 91 1.73 -5.35 -10.44
CA LEU A 91 1.50 -3.90 -10.29
C LEU A 91 0.28 -3.44 -11.11
N ASP A 92 0.14 -3.90 -12.36
CA ASP A 92 -0.98 -3.54 -13.24
C ASP A 92 -2.33 -4.08 -12.71
N THR A 93 -2.31 -5.20 -11.99
CA THR A 93 -3.50 -5.75 -11.30
C THR A 93 -3.94 -4.87 -10.13
N GLY A 94 -3.08 -3.96 -9.67
CA GLY A 94 -3.37 -2.97 -8.64
C GLY A 94 -2.65 -3.21 -7.31
N ALA A 95 -1.51 -3.90 -7.32
CA ALA A 95 -0.59 -3.90 -6.19
C ALA A 95 0.16 -2.56 -6.14
N ASP A 96 0.47 -2.10 -4.93
CA ASP A 96 1.15 -0.83 -4.71
C ASP A 96 2.67 -0.99 -4.68
N ASP A 97 3.15 -2.20 -4.37
CA ASP A 97 4.56 -2.57 -4.40
C ASP A 97 4.70 -4.10 -4.54
N TYR A 98 5.91 -4.54 -4.89
CA TYR A 98 6.25 -5.93 -5.18
C TYR A 98 7.62 -6.27 -4.60
N LEU A 99 7.71 -7.34 -3.80
CA LEU A 99 8.94 -7.83 -3.17
C LEU A 99 9.13 -9.32 -3.46
N VAL A 100 10.30 -9.67 -3.96
CA VAL A 100 10.65 -11.05 -4.37
C VAL A 100 11.31 -11.79 -3.21
N LYS A 101 10.99 -13.08 -3.04
CA LYS A 101 11.66 -14.01 -2.11
C LYS A 101 12.95 -14.57 -2.75
N PRO A 102 14.08 -14.67 -2.02
CA PRO A 102 14.30 -14.29 -0.63
C PRO A 102 14.52 -12.78 -0.46
N PHE A 103 14.11 -12.23 0.69
CA PHE A 103 14.17 -10.80 0.99
C PHE A 103 14.83 -10.54 2.34
N ALA A 104 15.31 -9.31 2.54
CA ALA A 104 15.74 -8.82 3.83
C ALA A 104 14.55 -8.27 4.63
N LEU A 105 14.46 -8.59 5.92
CA LEU A 105 13.35 -8.14 6.76
C LEU A 105 13.30 -6.61 6.86
N GLU A 106 14.47 -5.98 6.88
CA GLU A 106 14.63 -4.53 6.89
C GLU A 106 14.06 -3.88 5.61
N GLU A 107 14.18 -4.55 4.46
CA GLU A 107 13.60 -4.09 3.20
C GLU A 107 12.07 -4.17 3.25
N LEU A 108 11.52 -5.30 3.72
CA LEU A 108 10.08 -5.46 3.91
C LEU A 108 9.51 -4.36 4.81
N ASN A 109 10.14 -4.13 5.96
CA ASN A 109 9.70 -3.10 6.92
C ASN A 109 9.78 -1.69 6.32
N ALA A 110 10.83 -1.40 5.53
CA ALA A 110 10.96 -0.10 4.85
C ALA A 110 9.84 0.13 3.83
N ARG A 111 9.50 -0.89 3.04
CA ARG A 111 8.40 -0.83 2.05
C ARG A 111 7.04 -0.67 2.72
N ILE A 112 6.76 -1.44 3.76
CA ILE A 112 5.53 -1.32 4.56
C ILE A 112 5.39 0.09 5.13
N ARG A 113 6.45 0.65 5.76
CA ARG A 113 6.44 2.03 6.27
C ARG A 113 6.20 3.05 5.16
N ALA A 114 6.76 2.84 3.97
CA ALA A 114 6.55 3.73 2.83
C ALA A 114 5.10 3.70 2.33
N LEU A 115 4.50 2.51 2.23
CA LEU A 115 3.11 2.32 1.80
C LEU A 115 2.12 2.93 2.80
N LEU A 116 2.28 2.65 4.10
CA LEU A 116 1.42 3.21 5.15
C LEU A 116 1.49 4.75 5.17
N ARG A 117 2.69 5.33 5.01
CA ARG A 117 2.85 6.79 4.91
C ARG A 117 2.13 7.36 3.69
N ARG A 118 2.24 6.73 2.52
CA ARG A 118 1.57 7.19 1.29
C ARG A 118 0.06 7.15 1.44
N HIS A 119 -0.48 6.06 1.99
CA HIS A 119 -1.92 5.88 2.15
C HIS A 119 -2.51 6.88 3.16
N ASN A 120 -1.85 7.12 4.29
CA ASN A 120 -2.32 8.11 5.27
C ASN A 120 -2.24 9.54 4.75
N ASN A 121 -1.22 9.86 3.95
CA ASN A 121 -1.03 11.19 3.39
C ASN A 121 -1.95 11.49 2.20
N GLN A 122 -2.79 10.54 1.74
CA GLN A 122 -3.78 10.84 0.69
C GLN A 122 -4.86 11.85 1.16
N GLY A 123 -4.99 12.09 2.47
CA GLY A 123 -5.83 13.16 3.04
C GLY A 123 -5.10 14.51 3.25
N ASP A 124 -3.78 14.51 3.42
CA ASP A 124 -2.97 15.69 3.79
C ASP A 124 -2.41 16.44 2.58
N ASN A 125 -3.21 16.53 1.52
CA ASN A 125 -2.97 17.49 0.46
C ASN A 125 -3.50 18.87 0.86
N GLU A 126 -3.25 19.36 2.07
CA GLU A 126 -3.60 20.71 2.48
C GLU A 126 -2.48 21.29 3.35
N ILE A 127 -1.49 21.91 2.71
CA ILE A 127 -0.47 22.68 3.44
C ILE A 127 -1.11 23.99 3.87
N SER A 128 -1.20 24.23 5.18
CA SER A 128 -1.73 25.47 5.75
C SER A 128 -0.61 26.30 6.37
N VAL A 129 -0.37 27.51 5.84
CA VAL A 129 0.53 28.51 6.44
C VAL A 129 -0.28 29.77 6.77
N GLY A 130 -0.52 30.00 8.05
CA GLY A 130 -1.46 31.03 8.51
C GLY A 130 -2.87 30.75 7.97
N ASN A 131 -3.38 31.64 7.15
CA ASN A 131 -4.69 31.54 6.51
C ASN A 131 -4.62 30.98 5.07
N LEU A 132 -3.45 30.56 4.62
CA LEU A 132 -3.16 30.19 3.24
C LEU A 132 -3.16 28.68 3.14
N ARG A 133 -4.08 28.12 2.35
CA ARG A 133 -4.22 26.67 2.18
C ARG A 133 -3.86 26.26 0.77
N LEU A 134 -3.03 25.24 0.64
CA LEU A 134 -2.45 24.78 -0.62
C LEU A 134 -2.72 23.29 -0.81
N THR A 135 -3.53 22.95 -1.83
CA THR A 135 -3.93 21.58 -2.12
C THR A 135 -3.27 21.03 -3.36
N SER A 136 -2.57 19.90 -3.28
CA SER A 136 -1.76 19.41 -4.40
C SER A 136 -2.59 18.88 -5.59
N LEU A 137 -3.88 18.59 -5.39
CA LEU A 137 -4.81 18.16 -6.44
C LEU A 137 -5.62 19.32 -7.07
N ALA A 138 -5.41 20.56 -6.60
CA ALA A 138 -6.18 21.71 -7.04
C ALA A 138 -5.27 22.95 -7.02
N ALA A 139 -4.99 23.54 -8.19
CA ALA A 139 -4.22 24.78 -8.30
C ALA A 139 -4.99 26.01 -7.76
N TRP A 140 -5.40 25.96 -6.49
CA TRP A 140 -6.23 26.92 -5.81
C TRP A 140 -5.61 27.23 -4.45
N CYS A 141 -5.22 28.48 -4.26
CA CYS A 141 -4.93 29.04 -2.94
C CYS A 141 -6.11 29.91 -2.52
N GLY A 142 -6.64 29.67 -1.31
CA GLY A 142 -7.72 30.47 -0.73
C GLY A 142 -7.27 31.18 0.55
N TRP A 143 -7.68 32.43 0.71
CA TRP A 143 -7.83 33.06 2.03
C TRP A 143 -9.27 32.78 2.51
N VAL A 144 -9.51 32.76 3.83
CA VAL A 144 -10.80 32.48 4.50
C VAL A 144 -12.03 33.27 3.95
N LYS A 145 -11.86 34.20 3.00
CA LYS A 145 -12.95 34.88 2.29
C LYS A 145 -12.82 35.03 0.75
N ARG A 146 -11.74 34.56 0.08
CA ARG A 146 -11.61 34.67 -1.42
C ARG A 146 -10.76 33.55 -2.04
N ARG A 147 -11.24 33.02 -3.16
CA ARG A 147 -10.63 31.96 -3.98
C ARG A 147 -9.82 32.58 -5.13
N TRP A 148 -8.53 32.23 -5.29
CA TRP A 148 -7.68 32.70 -6.39
C TRP A 148 -7.20 31.52 -7.25
N ILE A 149 -7.19 31.71 -8.59
CA ILE A 149 -6.58 30.78 -9.55
C ILE A 149 -5.10 31.15 -9.68
N LEU A 150 -4.21 30.23 -9.27
CA LEU A 150 -2.77 30.37 -9.52
C LEU A 150 -2.49 30.01 -10.99
N ARG A 151 -2.20 31.00 -11.83
CA ARG A 151 -1.60 30.74 -13.15
C ARG A 151 -0.14 30.36 -12.94
N ARG A 152 0.28 29.21 -13.48
CA ARG A 152 1.69 28.77 -13.50
C ARG A 152 2.56 29.90 -14.07
N LYS A 153 3.38 30.51 -13.21
CA LYS A 153 4.55 31.28 -13.66
C LYS A 153 5.64 30.25 -13.96
N SER A 154 6.12 30.24 -15.19
CA SER A 154 7.26 29.44 -15.64
C SER A 154 8.43 29.61 -14.65
N MET A 155 8.87 28.50 -14.05
CA MET A 155 10.14 28.46 -13.32
C MET A 155 11.28 28.79 -14.31
N PRO A 156 12.14 29.77 -14.03
CA PRO A 156 13.41 29.88 -14.74
C PRO A 156 14.22 28.63 -14.44
N CYS A 157 14.62 27.93 -15.49
CA CYS A 157 15.53 26.81 -15.43
C CYS A 157 16.86 27.31 -14.84
N CYS A 158 17.18 26.94 -13.60
CA CYS A 158 18.54 27.11 -13.07
C CYS A 158 19.47 26.20 -13.88
N ARG A 159 20.14 26.78 -14.87
CA ARG A 159 21.32 26.19 -15.51
C ARG A 159 22.56 26.80 -14.87
N GLY A 160 23.50 25.92 -14.48
CA GLY A 160 24.95 26.16 -14.43
C GLY A 160 25.42 27.06 -13.30
#